data_AF-A0A9N9BN16-F1
#
_entry.id   AF-A0A9N9BN16-F1
#
_cell.length_a   1.000
_cell.length_b   1.000
_cell.length_c   1.000
_cell.angle_alpha   90.00
_cell.angle_beta   90.00
_cell.angle_gamma   90.00
#
_symmetry.space_group_name_H-M   'P 1'
#
loop_
_entity.id
_entity.type
_entity.pdbx_description
1 polymer ?
#
loop_
_entity_poly.entity_id
_entity_poly.type
_entity_poly.pdbx_seq_one_letter_code
_entity_poly.pdbx_strand_id
1 'polypeptide(L)'
;MSTELHFSIKSYFESTPVLAWSYLDFLKTLKSYCILEERSLDDLKSIWRKQGAILFVVWDAIPQRCISRSSAITQPREDAVLLEKRPPEEENFWDGVRLDKELMIREDVFDKKSQIEALDVLCVSRSQKSNEYVNKINSHILEQTEMAREKEADTIIGQK
;
A
#
# COMPACT_ATOMS: atom_id res chain seq x y z
N MET A 1 -5.43 15.64 7.90
CA MET A 1 -4.75 15.78 6.60
C MET A 1 -3.26 15.82 6.85
N SER A 2 -2.45 15.08 6.11
CA SER A 2 -0.99 15.14 6.25
C SER A 2 -0.44 16.46 5.71
N THR A 3 0.72 16.90 6.22
CA THR A 3 1.43 18.11 5.77
C THR A 3 1.79 18.04 4.28
N GLU A 4 2.11 16.85 3.78
CA GLU A 4 2.44 16.59 2.37
C GLU A 4 1.23 16.76 1.44
N LEU A 5 0.04 16.32 1.88
CA LEU A 5 -1.18 16.51 1.10
C LEU A 5 -1.49 18.00 0.92
N HIS A 6 -1.35 18.77 2.00
CA HIS A 6 -1.54 20.21 1.95
C HIS A 6 -0.51 20.89 1.03
N PHE A 7 0.74 20.43 1.04
CA PHE A 7 1.78 20.93 0.14
C PHE A 7 1.46 20.61 -1.33
N SER A 8 1.00 19.39 -1.61
CA SER A 8 0.63 18.96 -2.97
C SER A 8 -0.56 19.77 -3.52
N ILE A 9 -1.58 19.99 -2.69
CA ILE A 9 -2.72 20.85 -3.02
C ILE A 9 -2.24 22.27 -3.33
N LYS A 10 -1.42 22.86 -2.44
CA LYS A 10 -0.90 24.22 -2.61
C LYS A 10 -0.05 24.33 -3.88
N SER A 11 0.83 23.37 -4.12
CA SER A 11 1.70 23.30 -5.29
C SER A 11 0.91 23.29 -6.59
N TYR A 12 -0.19 22.52 -6.66
CA TYR A 12 -1.06 22.49 -7.85
C TYR A 12 -1.62 23.87 -8.19
N PHE A 13 -2.19 24.58 -7.21
CA PHE A 13 -2.81 25.89 -7.43
C PHE A 13 -1.80 27.02 -7.65
N GLU A 14 -0.59 26.92 -7.10
CA GLU A 14 0.48 27.91 -7.32
C GLU A 14 1.19 27.73 -8.67
N SER A 15 1.30 26.50 -9.17
CA SER A 15 2.01 26.19 -10.42
C SER A 15 1.11 26.18 -11.66
N THR A 16 -0.19 25.97 -11.49
CA THR A 16 -1.15 25.89 -12.60
C THR A 16 -1.86 27.23 -12.77
N PRO A 17 -1.83 27.84 -13.97
CA PRO A 17 -2.62 29.04 -14.25
C PRO A 17 -4.12 28.78 -14.01
N VAL A 18 -4.85 29.79 -13.51
CA VAL A 18 -6.29 29.67 -13.17
C VAL A 18 -7.12 29.14 -14.33
N LEU A 19 -6.84 29.60 -15.55
CA LEU A 19 -7.54 29.16 -16.78
C LEU A 19 -7.23 27.70 -17.17
N ALA A 20 -6.19 27.11 -16.61
CA ALA A 20 -5.80 25.72 -16.83
C ALA A 20 -6.20 24.80 -15.67
N TRP A 21 -6.92 25.31 -14.67
CA TRP A 21 -7.40 24.47 -13.58
C TRP A 21 -8.48 23.52 -14.08
N SER A 22 -8.25 22.23 -13.83
CA SER A 22 -9.21 21.17 -14.08
C SER A 22 -9.39 20.34 -12.82
N TYR A 23 -10.62 19.95 -12.52
CA TYR A 23 -10.90 19.00 -11.44
C TYR A 23 -10.16 17.67 -11.68
N LEU A 24 -10.07 17.22 -12.94
CA LEU A 24 -9.41 15.97 -13.29
C LEU A 24 -7.89 16.06 -13.06
N ASP A 25 -7.25 17.17 -13.42
CA ASP A 25 -5.79 17.32 -13.24
C ASP A 25 -5.41 17.55 -11.77
N PHE A 26 -6.30 18.20 -11.01
CA PHE A 26 -6.23 18.22 -9.55
C PHE A 26 -6.27 16.80 -8.97
N LEU A 27 -7.23 15.98 -9.39
CA LEU A 27 -7.33 14.59 -8.96
C LEU A 27 -6.10 13.76 -9.34
N LYS A 28 -5.58 13.91 -10.56
CA LYS A 28 -4.34 13.24 -11.00
C LYS A 28 -3.15 13.60 -10.12
N THR A 29 -3.02 14.87 -9.74
CA THR A 29 -1.94 15.35 -8.86
C THR A 29 -2.01 14.70 -7.48
N LEU A 30 -3.22 14.35 -7.02
CA LEU A 30 -3.46 13.76 -5.71
C LEU A 30 -3.71 12.25 -5.76
N LYS A 31 -3.49 11.60 -6.90
CA LYS A 31 -3.81 10.18 -7.13
C LYS A 31 -3.21 9.27 -6.07
N SER A 32 -1.96 9.50 -5.68
CA SER A 32 -1.28 8.70 -4.63
C SER A 32 -2.02 8.74 -3.29
N TYR A 33 -2.54 9.91 -2.89
CA TYR A 33 -3.33 10.05 -1.67
C TYR A 33 -4.68 9.34 -1.79
N CYS A 34 -5.30 9.35 -2.97
CA CYS A 34 -6.54 8.61 -3.22
C CYS A 34 -6.35 7.09 -3.10
N ILE A 35 -5.17 6.58 -3.46
CA ILE A 35 -4.82 5.15 -3.38
C ILE A 35 -4.52 4.75 -1.93
N LEU A 36 -3.76 5.57 -1.19
CA LEU A 36 -3.34 5.27 0.19
C LEU A 36 -4.46 5.36 1.23
N GLU A 37 -5.52 6.12 0.95
CA GLU A 37 -6.59 6.32 1.92
C GLU A 37 -7.49 5.08 2.05
N GLU A 38 -7.61 4.51 3.25
CA GLU A 38 -8.37 3.28 3.53
C GLU A 38 -9.90 3.40 3.36
N ARG A 39 -10.41 4.60 3.09
CA ARG A 39 -11.85 4.84 2.95
C ARG A 39 -12.43 4.14 1.72
N SER A 40 -13.75 3.93 1.77
CA SER A 40 -14.51 3.45 0.62
C SER A 40 -14.34 4.40 -0.57
N LEU A 41 -14.41 3.85 -1.78
CA LEU A 41 -14.23 4.63 -3.00
C LEU A 41 -15.33 5.70 -3.16
N ASP A 42 -16.55 5.41 -2.69
CA ASP A 42 -17.66 6.36 -2.69
C ASP A 42 -17.44 7.50 -1.69
N ASP A 43 -16.88 7.21 -0.51
CA ASP A 43 -16.51 8.24 0.46
C ASP A 43 -15.39 9.14 -0.09
N LEU A 44 -14.37 8.54 -0.72
CA LEU A 44 -13.30 9.29 -1.39
C LEU A 44 -13.88 10.21 -2.47
N LYS A 45 -14.69 9.68 -3.38
CA LYS A 45 -15.38 10.46 -4.42
C LYS A 45 -16.11 11.66 -3.80
N SER A 46 -16.88 11.44 -2.73
CA SER A 46 -17.63 12.47 -2.04
C SER A 46 -16.74 13.53 -1.38
N ILE A 47 -15.69 13.11 -0.68
CA ILE A 47 -14.73 13.99 0.02
C ILE A 47 -13.99 14.87 -0.98
N TRP A 48 -13.43 14.27 -2.02
CA TRP A 48 -12.61 14.98 -3.00
C TRP A 48 -13.43 15.93 -3.88
N ARG A 49 -14.70 15.62 -4.13
CA ARG A 49 -15.63 16.57 -4.77
C ARG A 49 -15.89 17.78 -3.88
N LYS A 50 -16.16 17.56 -2.59
CA LYS A 50 -16.39 18.65 -1.63
C LYS A 50 -15.14 19.51 -1.44
N GLN A 51 -13.97 18.88 -1.32
CA GLN A 51 -12.71 19.58 -1.16
C GLN A 51 -12.31 20.35 -2.42
N GLY A 52 -12.44 19.74 -3.61
CA GLY A 52 -12.19 20.42 -4.88
C GLY A 52 -13.08 21.65 -5.05
N ALA A 53 -14.37 21.55 -4.75
CA ALA A 53 -15.30 22.67 -4.80
C ALA A 53 -14.95 23.78 -3.80
N ILE A 54 -14.61 23.43 -2.56
CA ILE A 54 -14.20 24.40 -1.53
C ILE A 54 -12.90 25.09 -1.95
N LEU A 55 -11.90 24.35 -2.42
CA LEU A 55 -10.61 24.91 -2.82
C LEU A 55 -10.73 25.81 -4.04
N PHE A 56 -11.55 25.43 -5.02
CA PHE A 56 -11.82 26.25 -6.20
C PHE A 56 -12.49 27.58 -5.80
N VAL A 57 -13.53 27.53 -4.97
CA VAL A 57 -14.21 28.75 -4.48
C VAL A 57 -13.30 29.60 -3.62
N VAL A 58 -12.50 29.00 -2.73
CA VAL A 58 -11.60 29.75 -1.85
C VAL A 58 -10.48 30.41 -2.64
N TRP A 59 -9.89 29.73 -3.62
CA TRP A 59 -8.78 30.28 -4.40
C TRP A 59 -9.23 31.27 -5.48
N ASP A 60 -10.41 31.09 -6.06
CA ASP A 60 -11.05 32.08 -6.94
C ASP A 60 -11.48 33.34 -6.15
N ALA A 61 -11.90 33.15 -4.89
CA ALA A 61 -12.24 34.25 -3.99
C ALA A 61 -11.03 34.95 -3.34
N ILE A 62 -9.81 34.38 -3.40
CA ILE A 62 -8.58 35.10 -3.08
C ILE A 62 -8.38 36.09 -4.23
N PRO A 63 -8.68 37.39 -4.04
CA PRO A 63 -8.83 38.28 -5.16
C PRO A 63 -7.50 38.40 -5.90
N GLN A 64 -7.55 38.33 -7.23
CA GLN A 64 -6.63 39.02 -8.13
C GLN A 64 -6.65 40.53 -7.81
N ARG A 65 -6.09 40.92 -6.65
CA ARG A 65 -6.00 42.30 -6.18
C ARG A 65 -4.88 43.09 -6.87
N CYS A 66 -4.31 42.53 -7.92
CA CYS A 66 -3.34 43.18 -8.78
C CYS A 66 -3.72 42.87 -10.23
N ILE A 67 -4.73 43.54 -10.80
CA ILE A 67 -4.76 44.06 -12.18
C ILE A 67 -5.97 45.01 -12.28
N SER A 68 -5.61 46.29 -12.39
CA SER A 68 -6.30 47.49 -12.85
C SER A 68 -7.79 47.45 -13.23
N ARG A 69 -8.53 48.44 -12.69
CA ARG A 69 -9.77 49.04 -13.22
C ARG A 69 -9.88 48.96 -14.75
N SER A 70 -10.91 48.32 -15.29
CA SER A 70 -12.04 49.00 -15.96
C SER A 70 -12.97 48.01 -16.66
N SER A 71 -14.20 48.48 -16.89
CA SER A 71 -15.31 47.92 -17.66
C SER A 71 -16.08 46.74 -17.07
N ALA A 72 -17.35 47.06 -16.80
CA ALA A 72 -18.42 46.16 -16.49
C ALA A 72 -18.65 45.18 -17.65
N ILE A 73 -18.55 43.88 -17.36
CA ILE A 73 -19.28 42.85 -18.10
C ILE A 73 -19.82 41.89 -17.03
N THR A 74 -21.12 42.00 -16.76
CA THR A 74 -21.88 40.99 -16.01
C THR A 74 -22.04 39.79 -16.94
N GLN A 75 -21.00 38.95 -17.04
CA GLN A 75 -21.12 37.64 -17.65
C GLN A 75 -21.63 36.66 -16.57
N PRO A 76 -22.67 35.86 -16.87
CA PRO A 76 -23.14 34.86 -15.93
C PRO A 76 -22.02 33.84 -15.70
N ARG A 77 -21.66 33.68 -14.42
CA ARG A 77 -20.70 32.73 -13.87
C ARG A 77 -20.78 31.35 -14.54
N GLU A 78 -19.82 31.07 -15.40
CA GLU A 78 -19.49 29.71 -15.88
C GLU A 78 -18.98 28.82 -14.74
N ASP A 79 -18.71 29.42 -13.57
CA ASP A 79 -18.29 28.81 -12.31
C ASP A 79 -19.23 27.69 -11.82
N ALA A 80 -20.49 27.68 -12.27
CA ALA A 80 -21.47 26.64 -11.93
C ALA A 80 -21.45 25.42 -12.87
N VAL A 81 -20.86 25.53 -14.06
CA VAL A 81 -20.93 24.49 -15.11
C VAL A 81 -19.91 23.37 -14.89
N LEU A 82 -18.83 23.64 -14.15
CA LEU A 82 -17.77 22.66 -13.83
C LEU A 82 -18.26 21.50 -12.93
N LEU A 83 -19.43 21.64 -12.29
CA LEU A 83 -20.03 20.65 -11.40
C LEU A 83 -21.18 19.84 -12.03
N GLU A 84 -21.71 20.24 -13.19
CA GLU A 84 -23.00 19.73 -13.67
C GLU A 84 -22.90 18.51 -14.60
N LYS A 85 -21.77 18.27 -15.27
CA LYS A 85 -21.59 17.10 -16.13
C LYS A 85 -20.45 16.23 -15.63
N ARG A 86 -20.77 15.01 -15.17
CA ARG A 86 -19.81 13.92 -14.93
C ARG A 86 -19.07 13.66 -16.25
N PRO A 87 -17.81 14.07 -16.41
CA PRO A 87 -17.05 13.73 -17.60
C PRO A 87 -16.77 12.22 -17.53
N PRO A 88 -16.89 11.46 -18.63
CA PRO A 88 -16.53 10.04 -18.63
C PRO A 88 -15.08 9.80 -18.19
N GLU A 89 -14.22 10.81 -18.36
CA GLU A 89 -12.82 10.81 -17.94
C GLU A 89 -12.63 10.76 -16.40
N GLU A 90 -13.58 11.28 -15.62
CA GLU A 90 -13.53 11.19 -14.16
C GLU A 90 -13.77 9.75 -13.68
N GLU A 91 -14.72 9.03 -14.30
CA GLU A 91 -14.98 7.64 -13.94
C GLU A 91 -13.77 6.76 -14.27
N ASN A 92 -13.14 6.98 -15.42
CA ASN A 92 -11.89 6.29 -15.79
C ASN A 92 -10.77 6.52 -14.77
N PHE A 93 -10.65 7.74 -14.21
CA PHE A 93 -9.69 8.02 -13.14
C PHE A 93 -9.98 7.16 -11.90
N TRP A 94 -11.24 7.14 -11.45
CA TRP A 94 -11.64 6.39 -10.27
C TRP A 94 -11.55 4.88 -10.46
N ASP A 95 -11.79 4.37 -11.67
CA ASP A 95 -11.55 2.98 -12.03
C ASP A 95 -10.06 2.65 -11.99
N GLY A 96 -9.19 3.57 -12.42
CA GLY A 96 -7.75 3.46 -12.23
C GLY A 96 -7.35 3.39 -10.75
N VAL A 97 -7.88 4.28 -9.91
CA VAL A 97 -7.62 4.27 -8.46
C VAL A 97 -8.12 2.98 -7.80
N ARG A 98 -9.27 2.47 -8.23
CA ARG A 98 -9.82 1.18 -7.77
C ARG A 98 -8.86 0.05 -8.10
N LEU A 99 -8.41 -0.04 -9.35
CA LEU A 99 -7.49 -1.06 -9.82
C LEU A 99 -6.16 -1.00 -9.07
N ASP A 100 -5.61 0.20 -8.89
CA ASP A 100 -4.35 0.40 -8.14
C ASP A 100 -4.50 -0.06 -6.68
N LYS A 101 -5.63 0.23 -6.03
CA LYS A 101 -5.93 -0.25 -4.67
C LYS A 101 -6.01 -1.78 -4.61
N GLU A 102 -6.72 -2.40 -5.55
CA GLU A 102 -6.82 -3.86 -5.64
C GLU A 102 -5.46 -4.53 -5.89
N LEU A 103 -4.62 -3.92 -6.73
CA LEU A 103 -3.27 -4.39 -6.99
C LEU A 103 -2.38 -4.28 -5.74
N MET A 104 -2.44 -3.17 -5.01
CA MET A 104 -1.68 -2.98 -3.78
C MET A 104 -2.06 -4.01 -2.70
N ILE A 105 -3.35 -4.31 -2.55
CA ILE A 105 -3.83 -5.37 -1.64
C ILE A 105 -3.33 -6.75 -2.10
N ARG A 106 -3.38 -7.02 -3.41
CA ARG A 106 -2.92 -8.31 -3.97
C ARG A 106 -1.42 -8.51 -3.78
N GLU A 107 -0.63 -7.46 -3.98
CA GLU A 107 0.82 -7.46 -3.76
C GLU A 107 1.14 -7.76 -2.29
N ASP A 108 0.50 -7.07 -1.34
CA ASP A 108 0.68 -7.33 0.10
C ASP A 108 0.31 -8.77 0.49
N VAL A 109 -0.80 -9.30 -0.04
CA VAL A 109 -1.19 -10.71 0.17
C VAL A 109 -0.15 -11.67 -0.42
N PHE A 110 0.35 -11.38 -1.62
CA PHE A 110 1.37 -12.19 -2.27
C PHE A 110 2.67 -12.22 -1.46
N ASP A 111 3.15 -11.07 -1.01
CA ASP A 111 4.37 -10.94 -0.22
C ASP A 111 4.26 -11.71 1.10
N LYS A 112 3.16 -11.53 1.83
CA LYS A 112 2.90 -12.27 3.08
C LYS A 112 2.85 -13.77 2.83
N LYS A 113 2.20 -14.21 1.75
CA LYS A 113 2.13 -15.63 1.39
C LYS A 113 3.51 -16.18 1.05
N SER A 114 4.30 -15.46 0.26
CA SER A 114 5.67 -15.86 -0.10
C SER A 114 6.56 -15.96 1.15
N GLN A 115 6.42 -15.05 2.10
CA GLN A 115 7.17 -15.11 3.37
C GLN A 115 6.78 -16.32 4.22
N ILE A 116 5.47 -16.62 4.30
CA ILE A 116 4.98 -17.81 5.02
C ILE A 116 5.51 -19.09 4.38
N GLU A 117 5.47 -19.20 3.05
CA GLU A 117 5.99 -20.36 2.31
C GLU A 117 7.49 -20.53 2.53
N ALA A 118 8.28 -19.44 2.52
CA ALA A 118 9.70 -19.49 2.82
C ALA A 118 9.97 -19.97 4.26
N LEU A 119 9.18 -19.51 5.23
CA LEU A 119 9.28 -19.95 6.62
C LEU A 119 8.92 -21.43 6.78
N ASP A 120 7.92 -21.91 6.05
CA ASP A 120 7.52 -23.33 6.08
C ASP A 120 8.66 -24.23 5.57
N VAL A 121 9.29 -23.87 4.45
CA VAL A 121 10.46 -24.59 3.91
C VAL A 121 11.60 -24.63 4.92
N LEU A 122 11.87 -23.51 5.62
CA LEU A 122 12.89 -23.46 6.67
C LEU A 122 12.53 -24.35 7.87
N CYS A 123 11.26 -24.34 8.30
CA CYS A 123 10.78 -25.18 9.39
C CYS A 123 10.91 -26.68 9.08
N VAL A 124 10.51 -27.10 7.87
CA VAL A 124 10.67 -28.48 7.39
C VAL A 124 12.14 -28.87 7.35
N SER A 125 12.98 -28.03 6.74
CA SER A 125 14.43 -28.28 6.63
C SER A 125 15.10 -28.40 8.00
N ARG A 126 14.74 -27.52 8.94
CA ARG A 126 15.24 -27.57 10.32
C ARG A 126 14.80 -28.83 11.04
N SER A 127 13.53 -29.23 10.89
CA SER A 127 12.99 -30.43 11.53
C SER A 127 13.67 -31.69 11.00
N GLN A 128 13.89 -31.77 9.67
CA GLN A 128 14.66 -32.84 9.06
C GLN A 128 16.09 -32.88 9.62
N LYS A 129 16.77 -31.73 9.72
CA LYS A 129 18.13 -31.69 10.25
C LYS A 129 18.21 -32.09 11.72
N SER A 130 17.23 -31.70 12.51
CA SER A 130 17.10 -32.12 13.91
C SER A 130 16.92 -33.64 14.02
N ASN A 131 16.08 -34.23 13.17
CA ASN A 131 15.87 -35.68 13.15
C ASN A 131 17.12 -36.44 12.75
N GLU A 132 17.88 -35.97 11.76
CA GLU A 132 19.20 -36.55 11.41
C GLU A 132 20.14 -36.57 12.61
N TYR A 133 20.17 -35.48 13.38
CA TYR A 133 21.01 -35.38 14.57
C TYR A 133 20.56 -36.34 15.69
N VAL A 134 19.26 -36.41 15.96
CA VAL A 134 18.69 -37.36 16.93
C VAL A 134 19.01 -38.80 16.54
N ASN A 135 18.86 -39.16 15.27
CA ASN A 135 19.19 -40.49 14.76
C ASN A 135 20.67 -40.82 14.95
N LYS A 136 21.56 -39.86 14.71
CA LYS A 136 23.01 -40.03 14.94
C LYS A 136 23.33 -40.29 16.41
N ILE A 137 22.70 -39.55 17.33
CA ILE A 137 22.88 -39.78 18.78
C ILE A 137 22.40 -41.18 19.15
N ASN A 138 21.21 -41.57 18.68
CA ASN A 138 20.64 -42.89 18.99
C ASN A 138 21.54 -44.03 18.49
N SER A 139 22.16 -43.89 17.31
CA SER A 139 23.15 -44.85 16.79
C SER A 139 24.34 -44.98 17.75
N HIS A 140 24.92 -43.87 18.18
CA HIS A 140 26.06 -43.90 19.10
C HIS A 140 25.72 -44.52 20.46
N ILE A 141 24.54 -44.24 21.00
CA ILE A 141 24.08 -44.85 22.26
C ILE A 141 23.92 -46.37 22.08
N LEU A 142 23.34 -46.81 20.97
CA LEU A 142 23.17 -48.23 20.65
C LEU A 142 24.53 -48.94 20.54
N GLU A 143 25.46 -48.38 19.76
CA GLU A 143 26.84 -48.88 19.60
C GLU A 143 27.55 -49.01 20.95
N GLN A 144 27.45 -47.98 21.81
CA GLN A 144 28.03 -48.02 23.16
C GLN A 144 27.41 -49.10 24.04
N THR A 145 26.09 -49.30 23.94
CA THR A 145 25.36 -50.32 24.72
C THR A 145 25.69 -51.74 24.25
N GLU A 146 25.92 -51.94 22.95
CA GLU A 146 26.37 -53.22 22.40
C GLU A 146 27.80 -53.55 22.85
N MET A 147 28.74 -52.61 22.72
CA MET A 147 30.12 -52.80 23.18
C MET A 147 30.22 -53.08 24.69
N ALA A 148 29.34 -52.47 25.50
CA ALA A 148 29.30 -52.73 26.94
C ALA A 148 28.86 -54.17 27.25
N ARG A 149 27.84 -54.68 26.53
CA ARG A 149 27.36 -56.06 26.68
C ARG A 149 28.39 -57.10 26.24
N GLU A 150 29.11 -56.85 25.15
CA GLU A 150 30.18 -57.74 24.68
C GLU A 150 31.30 -57.85 25.72
N LYS A 151 31.73 -56.72 26.31
CA LYS A 151 32.75 -56.73 27.38
C LYS A 151 32.32 -57.53 28.60
N GLU A 152 31.07 -57.38 29.04
CA GLU A 152 30.55 -58.17 30.18
C GLU A 152 30.54 -59.66 29.87
N ALA A 153 30.15 -60.07 28.66
CA ALA A 153 30.15 -61.47 28.24
C ALA A 153 31.57 -62.08 28.22
N ASP A 154 32.57 -61.35 27.71
CA ASP A 154 33.97 -61.80 27.67
C ASP A 154 34.58 -61.95 29.08
N THR A 155 34.17 -61.10 30.02
CA THR A 155 34.69 -61.16 31.40
C THR A 155 34.16 -62.40 32.15
N ILE A 156 32.94 -62.85 31.83
CA ILE A 156 32.31 -64.02 32.45
C ILE A 156 32.93 -65.33 31.92
N ILE A 157 33.36 -65.37 30.67
CA ILE A 157 34.00 -66.55 30.07
C ILE A 157 35.45 -66.71 30.56
N GLY A 158 36.17 -65.61 30.80
CA GLY A 158 37.56 -65.63 31.30
C GLY A 158 37.73 -66.01 32.78
N GLN A 159 36.64 -66.10 33.57
CA GLN A 159 36.66 -66.46 34.99
C GLN A 159 36.32 -67.94 35.29
N LYS A 160 36.22 -68.79 34.26
CA LYS A 160 35.87 -70.20 34.39
C LYS A 160 37.07 -71.11 34.14
#